data_AF-A0A4Q5SEM6-F1
#
_entry.id   AF-A0A4Q5SEM6-F1
#
_cell.length_a   1.000
_cell.length_b   1.000
_cell.length_c   1.000
_cell.angle_alpha   90.00
_cell.angle_beta   90.00
_cell.angle_gamma   90.00
#
_symmetry.space_group_name_H-M   'P 1'
#
loop_
_entity.id
_entity.type
_entity.pdbx_description
1 polymer ?
#
loop_
_entity_poly.entity_id
_entity_poly.type
_entity_poly.pdbx_seq_one_letter_code
_entity_poly.pdbx_strand_id
1 'polypeptide(L)'
;MSSNINTEEKITGVNLDTHLAKGLPFVRELFFTVQSRIFLLDDNIQEKVTKPYIGYKVSKMFTEVHIQKNRLLLYLRPIVYNDPENRTSKVPESHNWVLDRRIFINNVGDIDYVMSLVEQSYKDIL
;
A
#
# COMPACT_ATOMS: atom_id res chain seq x y z
N MET A 1 -37.30 -12.93 -20.79
CA MET A 1 -36.47 -11.71 -20.76
C MET A 1 -35.47 -11.88 -19.66
N SER A 2 -34.21 -12.07 -20.03
CA SER A 2 -33.12 -12.37 -19.11
C SER A 2 -32.70 -11.10 -18.38
N SER A 3 -32.64 -11.19 -17.05
CA SER A 3 -31.91 -10.24 -16.21
C SER A 3 -30.99 -11.07 -15.32
N ASN A 4 -29.83 -11.45 -15.87
CA ASN A 4 -28.70 -11.92 -15.08
C ASN A 4 -28.16 -10.71 -14.33
N ILE A 5 -28.31 -10.68 -13.00
CA ILE A 5 -27.57 -9.76 -12.15
C ILE A 5 -27.10 -10.53 -10.92
N ASN A 6 -25.81 -10.32 -10.59
CA ASN A 6 -25.03 -10.86 -9.49
C ASN A 6 -24.45 -12.27 -9.66
N THR A 7 -23.44 -12.33 -10.52
CA THR A 7 -22.32 -13.27 -10.36
C THR A 7 -21.61 -12.97 -9.04
N GLU A 8 -21.98 -13.73 -8.02
CA GLU A 8 -21.18 -14.19 -6.90
C GLU A 8 -19.72 -13.66 -6.84
N GLU A 9 -19.50 -12.50 -6.22
CA GLU A 9 -18.25 -12.30 -5.50
C GLU A 9 -18.31 -13.17 -4.24
N LYS A 10 -17.70 -14.35 -4.37
CA LYS A 10 -17.42 -15.26 -3.27
C LYS A 10 -16.51 -14.50 -2.27
N ILE A 11 -17.13 -13.88 -1.26
CA ILE A 11 -16.47 -13.14 -0.17
C ILE A 11 -15.62 -14.13 0.62
N THR A 12 -14.37 -14.31 0.18
CA THR A 12 -13.39 -15.17 0.85
C THR A 12 -12.75 -14.41 2.00
N GLY A 13 -13.54 -14.11 3.05
CA GLY A 13 -13.13 -13.96 4.47
C GLY A 13 -11.93 -13.10 4.87
N VAL A 14 -11.24 -12.41 3.96
CA VAL A 14 -10.11 -11.52 4.28
C VAL A 14 -10.63 -10.09 4.20
N ASN A 15 -10.87 -9.51 5.36
CA ASN A 15 -11.20 -8.11 5.52
C ASN A 15 -9.97 -7.34 6.06
N LEU A 16 -10.05 -6.02 6.04
CA LEU A 16 -9.03 -5.12 6.57
C LEU A 16 -8.65 -5.46 8.03
N ASP A 17 -9.62 -5.91 8.84
CA ASP A 17 -9.40 -6.30 10.24
C ASP A 17 -8.35 -7.41 10.39
N THR A 18 -8.30 -8.36 9.46
CA THR A 18 -7.30 -9.43 9.46
C THR A 18 -5.88 -8.89 9.34
N HIS A 19 -5.68 -7.79 8.60
CA HIS A 19 -4.39 -7.11 8.54
C HIS A 19 -4.13 -6.26 9.77
N LEU A 20 -5.12 -5.48 10.22
CA LEU A 20 -5.00 -4.61 11.40
C LEU A 20 -4.64 -5.41 12.66
N ALA A 21 -5.18 -6.63 12.80
CA ALA A 21 -4.89 -7.53 13.92
C ALA A 21 -3.41 -7.94 14.02
N LYS A 22 -2.64 -7.86 12.92
CA LYS A 22 -1.20 -8.19 12.91
C LYS A 22 -0.36 -7.15 13.64
N GLY A 23 -0.79 -5.89 13.61
CA GLY A 23 -0.05 -4.75 14.18
C GLY A 23 -0.43 -4.44 15.62
N LEU A 24 0.53 -3.94 16.38
CA LEU A 24 0.28 -3.27 17.66
C LEU A 24 -0.57 -2.00 17.45
N PRO A 25 -1.24 -1.47 18.50
CA PRO A 25 -2.11 -0.31 18.38
C PRO A 25 -1.46 0.87 17.63
N PHE A 26 -0.21 1.22 17.95
CA PHE A 26 0.49 2.31 17.26
C PHE A 26 0.70 2.03 15.76
N VAL A 27 0.89 0.77 15.34
CA VAL A 27 1.03 0.42 13.92
C VAL A 27 -0.28 0.61 13.17
N ARG A 28 -1.42 0.40 13.84
CA ARG A 28 -2.75 0.66 13.27
C ARG A 28 -2.96 2.17 13.08
N GLU A 29 -2.52 2.99 14.04
CA GLU A 29 -2.55 4.45 13.88
C GLU A 29 -1.65 4.93 12.73
N LEU A 30 -0.45 4.36 12.59
CA LEU A 30 0.40 4.61 11.41
C LEU A 30 -0.33 4.23 10.13
N PHE A 31 -1.00 3.08 10.11
CA PHE A 31 -1.73 2.60 8.93
C PHE A 31 -2.85 3.57 8.55
N PHE A 32 -3.72 3.95 9.48
CA PHE A 32 -4.82 4.87 9.19
C PHE A 32 -4.30 6.24 8.72
N THR A 33 -3.23 6.75 9.34
CA THR A 33 -2.60 8.01 8.91
C THR A 33 -2.09 7.93 7.47
N VAL A 34 -1.38 6.84 7.12
CA VAL A 34 -0.88 6.59 5.76
C VAL A 34 -2.04 6.42 4.77
N GLN A 35 -3.04 5.62 5.12
CA GLN A 35 -4.23 5.37 4.30
C GLN A 35 -4.96 6.68 3.98
N SER A 36 -5.23 7.51 5.00
CA SER A 36 -5.87 8.82 4.79
C SER A 36 -5.04 9.71 3.86
N ARG A 37 -3.72 9.75 4.04
CA ARG A 37 -2.85 10.56 3.16
C ARG A 37 -2.76 10.04 1.74
N ILE A 38 -2.86 8.73 1.53
CA ILE A 38 -2.93 8.15 0.19
C ILE A 38 -4.22 8.60 -0.51
N PHE A 39 -5.37 8.54 0.17
CA PHE A 39 -6.64 8.97 -0.42
C PHE A 39 -6.72 10.48 -0.69
N LEU A 40 -5.93 11.30 0.01
CA LEU A 40 -5.82 12.74 -0.28
C LEU A 40 -5.05 13.06 -1.57
N LEU A 41 -4.37 12.08 -2.20
CA LEU A 41 -3.62 12.32 -3.43
C LEU A 41 -4.55 12.50 -4.64
N ASP A 42 -5.65 11.74 -4.71
CA ASP A 42 -6.59 11.72 -5.85
C ASP A 42 -7.87 10.95 -5.49
N ASP A 43 -9.03 11.54 -5.82
CA ASP A 43 -10.36 10.97 -5.58
C ASP A 43 -10.60 9.66 -6.36
N ASN A 44 -9.82 9.37 -7.41
CA ASN A 44 -9.95 8.15 -8.21
C ASN A 44 -9.19 6.94 -7.63
N ILE A 45 -8.48 7.12 -6.51
CA ILE A 45 -7.72 6.03 -5.88
C ILE A 45 -8.68 4.98 -5.30
N GLN A 46 -8.41 3.73 -5.63
CA GLN A 46 -9.12 2.56 -5.13
C GLN A 46 -8.22 1.75 -4.20
N GLU A 47 -8.76 1.38 -3.04
CA GLU A 47 -8.14 0.40 -2.14
C GLU A 47 -8.59 -1.02 -2.49
N LYS A 48 -7.62 -1.93 -2.56
CA LYS A 48 -7.83 -3.36 -2.80
C LYS A 48 -7.23 -4.16 -1.66
N VAL A 49 -8.09 -4.66 -0.78
CA VAL A 49 -7.67 -5.59 0.29
C VAL A 49 -7.57 -6.99 -0.27
N THR A 50 -6.42 -7.63 -0.10
CA THR A 50 -6.16 -9.02 -0.50
C THR A 50 -5.58 -9.79 0.68
N LYS A 51 -5.46 -11.12 0.55
CA LYS A 51 -4.77 -11.95 1.57
C LYS A 51 -3.34 -11.47 1.90
N PRO A 52 -2.46 -11.19 0.92
CA PRO A 52 -1.10 -10.76 1.20
C PRO A 52 -0.94 -9.29 1.61
N TYR A 53 -1.76 -8.38 1.08
CA TYR A 53 -1.53 -6.93 1.19
C TYR A 53 -2.81 -6.10 1.13
N ILE A 54 -2.67 -4.81 1.44
CA ILE A 54 -3.65 -3.75 1.15
C ILE A 54 -3.04 -2.87 0.05
N GLY A 55 -3.62 -2.89 -1.14
CA GLY A 55 -3.06 -2.21 -2.31
C GLY A 55 -3.82 -0.94 -2.68
N TYR A 56 -3.13 0.05 -3.21
CA TYR A 56 -3.72 1.30 -3.72
C TYR A 56 -3.39 1.49 -5.19
N LYS A 57 -4.43 1.77 -5.98
CA LYS A 57 -4.35 1.86 -7.44
C LYS A 57 -5.27 2.95 -8.00
N VAL A 58 -4.95 3.43 -9.19
CA VAL A 58 -5.93 4.09 -10.08
C VAL A 58 -6.20 3.13 -11.25
N SER A 59 -5.46 3.29 -12.36
CA SER A 59 -5.42 2.30 -13.44
C SER A 59 -4.49 1.13 -13.09
N LYS A 60 -3.31 1.44 -12.54
CA LYS A 60 -2.27 0.51 -12.08
C LYS A 60 -2.06 0.64 -10.57
N MET A 61 -1.49 -0.40 -9.96
CA MET A 61 -1.07 -0.36 -8.55
C MET A 61 0.15 0.53 -8.42
N PHE A 62 0.15 1.45 -7.45
CA PHE A 62 1.32 2.30 -7.15
C PHE A 62 1.89 2.06 -5.76
N THR A 63 1.12 1.52 -4.82
CA THR A 63 1.68 1.07 -3.54
C THR A 63 0.91 -0.10 -2.94
N GLU A 64 1.62 -0.96 -2.22
CA GLU A 64 1.06 -2.03 -1.38
C GLU A 64 1.53 -1.82 0.06
N VAL A 65 0.61 -1.85 1.00
CA VAL A 65 0.86 -1.74 2.43
C VAL A 65 0.71 -3.12 3.09
N HIS A 66 1.74 -3.49 3.84
CA HIS A 66 1.77 -4.70 4.67
C HIS A 66 1.90 -4.30 6.14
N ILE A 67 0.89 -4.67 6.93
CA ILE A 67 0.92 -4.47 8.38
C ILE A 67 1.75 -5.60 9.02
N GLN A 68 2.82 -5.22 9.73
CA GLN A 68 3.64 -6.13 10.55
C GLN A 68 3.47 -5.78 12.03
N LYS A 69 3.96 -6.63 12.93
CA LYS A 69 3.78 -6.47 14.39
C LYS A 69 4.16 -5.08 14.92
N ASN A 70 5.31 -4.55 14.49
CA ASN A 70 5.92 -3.33 15.04
C ASN A 70 6.16 -2.23 13.98
N ARG A 71 5.67 -2.40 12.75
CA ARG A 71 5.93 -1.47 11.63
C ARG A 71 5.00 -1.73 10.45
N LEU A 72 4.92 -0.76 9.56
CA LEU A 72 4.43 -0.94 8.20
C LEU A 72 5.59 -1.22 7.25
N LEU A 73 5.31 -2.03 6.24
CA LEU A 73 6.15 -2.24 5.07
C LEU A 73 5.34 -1.80 3.85
N LEU A 74 5.88 -0.86 3.09
CA LEU A 74 5.29 -0.41 1.84
C LEU A 74 6.15 -0.90 0.67
N TYR A 75 5.49 -1.38 -0.37
CA TYR A 75 6.09 -1.58 -1.69
C TYR A 75 5.65 -0.46 -2.63
N LEU A 76 6.57 -0.03 -3.49
CA LEU A 76 6.46 1.10 -4.40
C LEU A 76 6.96 0.70 -5.80
N ARG A 77 6.67 1.54 -6.80
CA ARG A 77 7.00 1.33 -8.22
C ARG A 77 8.53 1.28 -8.44
N PRO A 78 9.00 0.55 -9.48
CA PRO A 78 10.41 0.35 -9.79
C PRO A 78 11.07 1.58 -10.48
N ILE A 79 10.89 2.78 -9.93
CA ILE A 79 11.43 4.03 -10.48
C ILE A 79 12.69 4.51 -9.74
N VAL A 80 13.28 5.58 -10.25
CA VAL A 80 14.33 6.34 -9.54
C VAL A 80 13.64 7.35 -8.64
N TYR A 81 13.88 7.25 -7.34
CA TYR A 81 13.29 8.14 -6.34
C TYR A 81 14.27 9.27 -5.99
N ASN A 82 13.72 10.45 -5.71
CA ASN A 82 14.40 11.43 -4.88
C ASN A 82 14.29 10.96 -3.42
N ASP A 83 15.27 10.16 -2.98
CA ASP A 83 15.35 9.48 -1.68
C ASP A 83 16.63 9.91 -0.94
N PRO A 84 16.72 11.15 -0.44
CA PRO A 84 17.95 11.69 0.15
C PRO A 84 18.37 10.95 1.43
N GLU A 85 17.45 10.28 2.13
CA GLU A 85 17.75 9.45 3.29
C GLU A 85 18.13 8.00 2.92
N ASN A 86 18.11 7.63 1.63
CA ASN A 86 18.40 6.29 1.13
C ASN A 86 17.62 5.18 1.85
N ARG A 87 16.32 5.39 2.06
CA ARG A 87 15.45 4.48 2.83
C ARG A 87 14.74 3.45 1.96
N THR A 88 14.72 3.64 0.64
CA THR A 88 14.21 2.65 -0.28
C THR A 88 15.25 1.56 -0.54
N SER A 89 14.80 0.31 -0.65
CA SER A 89 15.66 -0.80 -1.07
C SER A 89 14.98 -1.64 -2.14
N LYS A 90 15.77 -2.20 -3.06
CA LYS A 90 15.27 -3.13 -4.09
C LYS A 90 14.98 -4.51 -3.48
N VAL A 91 13.83 -5.08 -3.81
CA VAL A 91 13.49 -6.47 -3.51
C VAL A 91 14.30 -7.39 -4.45
N PRO A 92 14.81 -8.54 -3.98
CA PRO A 92 15.52 -9.49 -4.83
C PRO A 92 14.73 -9.90 -6.09
N GLU A 93 15.42 -9.98 -7.24
CA GLU A 93 14.81 -10.19 -8.57
C GLU A 93 14.10 -11.53 -8.74
N SER A 94 14.36 -12.51 -7.86
CA SER A 94 13.73 -13.83 -7.86
C SER A 94 12.20 -13.83 -7.74
N HIS A 95 11.59 -12.66 -7.50
CA HIS A 95 10.19 -12.52 -7.17
C HIS A 95 9.31 -11.97 -8.31
N ASN A 96 9.86 -11.40 -9.40
CA ASN A 96 9.08 -10.81 -10.53
C ASN A 96 7.95 -9.87 -10.08
N TRP A 97 8.20 -9.02 -9.09
CA TRP A 97 7.18 -8.12 -8.54
C TRP A 97 7.04 -6.83 -9.34
N VAL A 98 5.79 -6.40 -9.51
CA VAL A 98 5.45 -5.13 -10.18
C VAL A 98 5.83 -3.92 -9.31
N LEU A 99 5.84 -4.09 -7.99
CA LEU A 99 6.34 -3.14 -7.01
C LEU A 99 7.57 -3.76 -6.33
N ASP A 100 8.77 -3.27 -6.64
CA ASP A 100 10.04 -3.87 -6.20
C ASP A 100 10.88 -2.93 -5.33
N ARG A 101 10.39 -1.73 -5.00
CA ARG A 101 11.02 -0.80 -4.07
C ARG A 101 10.29 -0.90 -2.75
N ARG A 102 11.02 -1.12 -1.65
CA ARG A 102 10.43 -1.26 -0.33
C ARG A 102 10.92 -0.21 0.64
N ILE A 103 10.05 0.23 1.53
CA ILE A 103 10.33 1.15 2.63
C ILE A 103 9.55 0.74 3.89
N PHE A 104 10.08 1.08 5.07
CA PHE A 104 9.45 0.78 6.35
C PHE A 104 9.05 2.06 7.09
N ILE A 105 7.96 1.97 7.84
CA ILE A 105 7.47 3.03 8.77
C ILE A 105 7.27 2.39 10.14
N ASN A 106 7.94 2.91 11.17
CA ASN A 106 7.77 2.44 12.54
C ASN A 106 7.53 3.57 13.56
N ASN A 107 7.47 4.83 13.08
CA ASN A 107 7.19 6.00 13.89
C ASN A 107 6.46 7.07 13.05
N VAL A 108 5.81 8.01 13.72
CA VAL A 108 5.00 9.06 13.08
C VAL A 108 5.85 10.10 12.35
N GLY A 109 7.07 10.40 12.86
CA GLY A 109 7.97 11.39 12.26
C GLY A 109 8.43 11.02 10.84
N ASP A 110 8.41 9.74 10.51
CA ASP A 110 8.77 9.24 9.18
C ASP A 110 7.67 9.39 8.13
N ILE A 111 6.42 9.67 8.53
CA ILE A 111 5.28 9.60 7.61
C ILE A 111 5.42 10.63 6.49
N ASP A 112 5.86 11.85 6.79
CA ASP A 112 6.06 12.88 5.76
C ASP A 112 7.08 12.46 4.71
N TYR A 113 8.22 11.93 5.17
CA TYR A 113 9.26 11.42 4.29
C TYR A 113 8.73 10.29 3.40
N VAL A 114 8.08 9.29 4.01
CA VAL A 114 7.60 8.11 3.29
C VAL A 114 6.49 8.48 2.31
N MET A 115 5.60 9.41 2.68
CA MET A 115 4.55 9.90 1.78
C MET A 115 5.11 10.65 0.57
N SER A 116 6.24 11.35 0.71
CA SER A 116 6.92 11.97 -0.44
C SER A 116 7.40 10.93 -1.48
N LEU A 117 7.73 9.72 -1.05
CA LEU A 117 8.10 8.61 -1.92
C LEU A 117 6.86 7.90 -2.48
N VAL A 118 5.81 7.73 -1.67
CA VAL A 118 4.52 7.20 -2.15
C VAL A 118 3.93 8.09 -3.25
N GLU A 119 4.03 9.40 -3.11
CA GLU A 119 3.57 10.36 -4.13
C GLU A 119 4.37 10.23 -5.44
N GLN A 120 5.69 10.02 -5.37
CA GLN A 120 6.50 9.73 -6.55
C GLN A 120 6.08 8.43 -7.24
N SER A 121 5.77 7.40 -6.44
CA SER A 121 5.26 6.12 -6.93
C SER A 121 3.89 6.27 -7.62
N TYR A 122 3.01 7.10 -7.05
CA TYR A 122 1.71 7.45 -7.65
C TYR A 122 1.88 8.22 -8.97
N LYS A 123 2.80 9.18 -9.04
CA LYS A 123 3.07 9.96 -10.26
C LYS A 123 3.57 9.10 -11.44
N ASP A 124 4.17 7.94 -11.20
CA ASP A 124 4.59 7.00 -12.26
C ASP A 124 3.42 6.31 -12.98
N ILE A 125 2.23 6.29 -12.37
CA ILE A 125 1.06 5.60 -12.96
C ILE A 125 0.06 6.55 -13.62
N LEU A 126 0.36 7.87 -13.62
CA LEU A 126 -0.38 8.90 -14.34
C LEU A 126 0.07 8.95 -15.80
#